data_AF-C0D101-F1
#
_entry.id   AF-C0D101-F1
#
_cell.length_a   1.000
_cell.length_b   1.000
_cell.length_c   1.000
_cell.angle_alpha   90.00
_cell.angle_beta   90.00
_cell.angle_gamma   90.00
#
_symmetry.space_group_name_H-M   'P 1'
#
loop_
_entity.id
_entity.type
_entity.pdbx_description
1 polymer ?
#
loop_
_entity_poly.entity_id
_entity_poly.type
_entity_poly.pdbx_seq_one_letter_code
_entity_poly.pdbx_strand_id
1 'polypeptide(L)' 'MRPYNRVYATVNLDAVADNMKEMAGNLPSGTGMIGVVKADGYGHGSVPVAMAVDPYVRGFAVATV' A
#
# COMPACT_ATOMS: atom_id res chain seq x y z
N MET A 1 0.84 -15.16 18.78
CA MET A 1 -0.60 -15.48 18.56
C MET A 1 -1.42 -14.39 19.23
N ARG A 2 -2.44 -13.85 18.55
CA ARG A 2 -2.98 -12.50 18.76
C ARG A 2 -3.65 -12.31 20.15
N PRO A 3 -3.27 -11.29 20.95
CA PRO A 3 -4.14 -10.78 21.99
C PRO A 3 -5.30 -10.08 21.29
N TYR A 4 -6.50 -10.68 21.32
CA TYR A 4 -7.70 -10.03 20.83
C TYR A 4 -8.10 -8.93 21.81
N ASN A 5 -7.58 -7.73 21.61
CA ASN A 5 -8.24 -6.53 22.12
C ASN A 5 -9.61 -6.44 21.43
N ARG A 6 -10.66 -6.00 22.14
CA ARG A 6 -12.04 -5.95 21.62
C ARG A 6 -12.23 -5.12 20.34
N VAL A 7 -11.21 -4.36 19.92
CA VAL A 7 -11.24 -3.42 18.81
C VAL A 7 -10.10 -3.73 17.85
N TYR A 8 -10.40 -3.76 16.56
CA TYR A 8 -9.44 -3.91 15.47
C TYR A 8 -9.90 -3.12 14.24
N ALA A 9 -8.96 -2.81 13.36
CA ALA A 9 -9.23 -2.28 12.04
C ALA A 9 -8.90 -3.35 10.98
N THR A 10 -9.77 -3.51 10.00
CA THR A 10 -9.51 -4.37 8.83
C THR A 10 -9.06 -3.51 7.66
N VAL A 11 -8.08 -4.01 6.92
CA VAL A 11 -7.64 -3.40 5.66
C VAL A 11 -7.86 -4.43 4.56
N ASN A 12 -8.59 -4.03 3.52
CA ASN A 12 -8.82 -4.87 2.35
C ASN A 12 -7.66 -4.68 1.36
N LEU A 13 -6.78 -5.68 1.26
CA LEU A 13 -5.61 -5.63 0.38
C LEU A 13 -5.97 -5.82 -1.11
N ASP A 14 -7.08 -6.49 -1.42
CA ASP A 14 -7.56 -6.62 -2.80
C ASP A 14 -8.02 -5.25 -3.32
N ALA A 15 -8.73 -4.47 -2.48
CA ALA A 15 -9.11 -3.10 -2.81
C ALA A 15 -7.88 -2.19 -3.03
N VAL A 16 -6.81 -2.39 -2.26
CA VAL A 16 -5.54 -1.70 -2.47
C VAL A 16 -4.95 -2.07 -3.84
N ALA A 17 -4.89 -3.35 -4.18
CA ALA A 17 -4.38 -3.81 -5.47
C ALA A 17 -5.22 -3.30 -6.65
N ASP A 18 -6.54 -3.29 -6.53
CA ASP A 18 -7.44 -2.76 -7.57
C ASP A 18 -7.24 -1.26 -7.78
N ASN A 19 -7.08 -0.48 -6.70
CA ASN A 19 -6.71 0.94 -6.81
C ASN A 19 -5.39 1.12 -7.58
N MET A 20 -4.39 0.27 -7.36
CA MET A 20 -3.13 0.33 -8.09
C MET A 20 -3.28 0.01 -9.57
N LYS A 21 -4.12 -0.97 -9.93
CA LYS A 21 -4.43 -1.30 -11.34
C LYS A 21 -5.09 -0.13 -12.06
N GLU A 22 -6.09 0.48 -11.41
CA GLU A 22 -6.79 1.65 -11.97
C GLU A 22 -5.83 2.84 -12.13
N MET A 23 -4.97 3.11 -11.14
CA MET A 23 -3.96 4.16 -11.28
C MET A 23 -2.99 3.86 -12.41
N ALA A 24 -2.46 2.63 -12.51
CA ALA A 24 -1.55 2.23 -13.59
C ALA A 24 -2.18 2.39 -14.98
N GLY A 25 -3.46 2.03 -15.14
CA GLY A 25 -4.20 2.14 -16.40
C GLY A 25 -4.48 3.59 -16.83
N ASN A 26 -4.52 4.53 -15.88
CA ASN A 26 -4.78 5.94 -16.14
C ASN A 26 -3.52 6.79 -16.32
N LEU A 27 -2.32 6.23 -16.13
CA LEU A 27 -1.07 6.94 -16.30
C LEU A 27 -0.61 6.94 -17.76
N PRO A 28 0.06 8.02 -18.23
CA PRO A 28 0.72 8.01 -19.53
C PRO A 28 1.73 6.87 -19.64
N SER A 29 1.90 6.35 -20.85
CA SER A 29 2.89 5.32 -21.12
C SER A 29 4.29 5.75 -20.68
N GLY A 30 4.99 4.88 -19.96
CA GLY A 30 6.33 5.13 -19.42
C GLY A 30 6.36 5.85 -18.07
N THR A 31 5.23 6.33 -17.53
CA THR A 31 5.18 6.90 -16.18
C THR A 31 5.18 5.81 -15.11
N GLY A 32 6.12 5.86 -14.17
CA GLY A 32 6.20 4.95 -13.03
C GLY A 32 5.48 5.49 -11.79
N MET A 33 5.16 4.59 -10.85
CA MET A 33 4.56 4.92 -9.55
C MET A 33 5.53 4.66 -8.41
N ILE A 34 5.44 5.47 -7.34
CA ILE A 34 6.15 5.25 -6.06
C ILE A 34 5.12 4.92 -4.99
N GLY A 35 5.31 3.79 -4.30
CA GLY A 35 4.47 3.36 -3.19
C GLY A 35 4.80 4.15 -1.93
N VAL A 36 4.00 5.18 -1.62
CA VAL A 36 4.20 5.97 -0.40
C VAL A 36 3.54 5.25 0.78
N VAL A 37 4.35 4.69 1.67
CA VAL A 37 3.89 3.90 2.83
C VAL A 37 4.33 4.50 4.18
N LYS A 38 4.62 5.81 4.20
CA LYS A 38 4.93 6.57 5.42
C LYS A 38 3.79 6.47 6.46
N ALA A 39 4.11 6.78 7.71
CA ALA A 39 3.17 6.72 8.84
C ALA A 39 2.46 5.37 8.92
N ASP A 40 3.24 4.29 8.85
CA ASP A 40 2.78 2.91 8.85
C ASP A 40 1.69 2.60 7.79
N GLY A 41 1.95 2.99 6.53
CA GLY A 41 0.97 2.85 5.45
C GLY A 41 -0.27 3.71 5.69
N TYR A 42 -0.09 4.94 6.16
CA TYR A 42 -1.20 5.83 6.56
C TYR A 42 -2.13 5.16 7.60
N GLY A 43 -1.57 4.37 8.52
CA GLY A 43 -2.31 3.60 9.53
C GLY A 43 -2.94 2.30 9.05
N HIS A 44 -2.72 1.90 7.78
CA HIS A 44 -3.22 0.64 7.23
C HIS A 44 -2.26 -0.54 7.44
N GLY A 45 -1.07 -0.28 7.98
CA GLY A 45 0.01 -1.25 8.09
C GLY A 45 0.93 -1.18 6.87
N SER A 46 2.10 -0.60 7.05
CA SER A 46 3.06 -0.32 5.98
C SER A 46 3.52 -1.58 5.25
N VAL A 47 3.88 -2.63 5.99
CA VAL A 47 4.41 -3.88 5.41
C VAL A 47 3.37 -4.60 4.52
N PRO A 48 2.18 -4.96 5.01
CA PRO A 48 1.20 -5.66 4.16
C PRO A 48 0.74 -4.81 2.97
N VAL A 49 0.61 -3.48 3.14
CA VAL A 49 0.29 -2.57 2.02
C VAL A 49 1.44 -2.52 1.02
N ALA A 50 2.69 -2.40 1.49
CA ALA A 50 3.87 -2.38 0.61
C ALA A 50 3.95 -3.66 -0.23
N MET A 51 3.73 -4.82 0.36
CA MET A 51 3.69 -6.10 -0.35
C MET A 51 2.56 -6.16 -1.39
N ALA A 52 1.38 -5.63 -1.07
CA ALA A 52 0.25 -5.60 -2.00
C ALA A 52 0.49 -4.69 -3.22
N VAL A 53 1.21 -3.56 -3.02
CA VAL A 53 1.48 -2.60 -4.10
C VAL A 53 2.79 -2.84 -4.85
N ASP A 54 3.69 -3.67 -4.32
CA ASP A 54 5.02 -3.95 -4.88
C ASP A 54 5.02 -4.24 -6.39
N PRO A 55 4.08 -5.05 -6.96
CA PRO A 55 4.07 -5.33 -8.39
C PRO A 55 3.79 -4.11 -9.29
N TYR A 56 3.27 -3.02 -8.72
CA TYR A 56 2.81 -1.84 -9.46
C TYR A 56 3.76 -0.65 -9.34
N VAL A 57 4.73 -0.69 -8.42
CA VAL A 57 5.57 0.47 -8.08
C VAL A 57 7.03 0.24 -8.47
N ARG A 58 7.76 1.34 -8.68
CA ARG A 58 9.20 1.33 -9.00
C ARG A 58 10.09 1.46 -7.75
N GLY A 59 9.47 1.70 -6.61
CA GLY A 59 10.12 1.90 -5.32
C GLY A 59 9.14 2.42 -4.28
N PHE A 60 9.64 2.60 -3.06
CA PHE A 60 8.85 3.02 -1.92
C PHE A 60 9.36 4.35 -1.34
N ALA A 61 8.45 5.12 -0.75
CA ALA A 61 8.77 6.33 -0.01
C ALA A 61 8.26 6.24 1.44
N VAL A 62 9.14 6.59 2.38
CA VAL A 62 8.91 6.59 3.83
C VAL A 62 9.32 7.94 4.43
N ALA A 63 8.88 8.23 5.65
CA ALA A 63 9.21 9.49 6.32
C ALA A 63 10.58 9.45 7.03
N THR A 64 11.04 8.28 7.46
CA THR A 64 12.25 8.10 8.28
C THR A 64 13.00 6.82 7.89
N VAL A 65 14.28 6.75 8.25
CA VAL A 65 15.12 5.53 8.20
C VAL A 65 14.74 4.59 9.36
#